data_AF-A0A484ZYV8-F1
#
_entry.id   AF-A0A484ZYV8-F1
#
_cell.length_a   1.000
_cell.length_b   1.000
_cell.length_c   1.000
_cell.angle_alpha   90.00
_cell.angle_beta   90.00
_cell.angle_gamma   90.00
#
_symmetry.space_group_name_H-M   'P 1'
#
loop_
_entity.id
_entity.type
_entity.pdbx_description
1 polymer ?
#
loop_
_entity_poly.entity_id
_entity_poly.type
_entity_poly.pdbx_seq_one_letter_code
_entity_poly.pdbx_strand_id
1 'polypeptide(L)'
;MLVLRTPDNELIVNHALMSAGFVPHHFIGTTELLDLPEDDDDDSGLSTQIDSLQADYLFTANGTPLTPLQLGQSLGSIAPGGVITAKIVSPVIVSSTTGSPNMATTGPMDSQTYTFRVDAPLVVRVNGFDMPEAASFPGTGFNGAEFEFLMNGVDTSINSTYTYSNKLGKTWFTVNGMGHVMLLSAPAPGDNVAIITITDSANAREPIDYRFTPKLWMRTTGINTTGATLDDARTTCNALGGGYRLAYYTEVSSSLPTELDSAYSPGRSATRMALWDNWGALTSAAYPSSGITPTANGLRGRMPLIV
;
A
#
# COMPACT_ATOMS: atom_id res chain seq x y z
N MET A 1 -4.10 -37.16 -1.80
CA MET A 1 -3.80 -35.96 -1.01
C MET A 1 -4.95 -34.97 -1.14
N LEU A 2 -5.36 -34.37 -0.01
CA LEU A 2 -6.28 -33.24 0.03
C LEU A 2 -5.53 -31.96 -0.37
N VAL A 3 -6.09 -31.18 -1.28
CA VAL A 3 -5.51 -29.92 -1.75
C VAL A 3 -6.52 -28.79 -1.64
N LEU A 4 -6.02 -27.59 -1.31
CA LEU A 4 -6.82 -26.38 -1.24
C LEU A 4 -6.68 -25.60 -2.55
N ARG A 5 -7.81 -25.16 -3.09
CA ARG A 5 -7.90 -24.39 -4.33
C ARG A 5 -8.54 -23.04 -4.09
N THR A 6 -8.20 -22.08 -4.94
CA THR A 6 -8.82 -20.75 -4.95
C THR A 6 -10.32 -20.85 -5.34
N PRO A 7 -11.13 -19.80 -5.11
CA PRO A 7 -12.54 -19.77 -5.53
C PRO A 7 -12.75 -19.97 -7.04
N ASP A 8 -11.74 -19.69 -7.84
CA ASP A 8 -11.63 -19.86 -9.29
C ASP A 8 -11.16 -21.29 -9.68
N ASN A 9 -11.01 -22.18 -8.70
CA ASN A 9 -10.58 -23.57 -8.85
C ASN A 9 -9.11 -23.76 -9.26
N GLU A 10 -8.26 -22.74 -9.06
CA GLU A 10 -6.82 -22.84 -9.30
C GLU A 10 -6.08 -23.44 -8.09
N LEU A 11 -4.96 -24.12 -8.35
CA LEU A 11 -4.07 -24.59 -7.30
C LEU A 11 -3.37 -23.41 -6.63
N ILE A 12 -3.37 -23.38 -5.30
CA ILE A 12 -2.65 -22.34 -4.56
C ILE A 12 -1.15 -22.57 -4.69
N VAL A 13 -0.44 -21.55 -5.17
CA VAL A 13 1.02 -21.51 -5.23
C VAL A 13 1.55 -20.80 -3.98
N ASN A 14 2.47 -21.44 -3.28
CA ASN A 14 3.09 -20.84 -2.09
C ASN A 14 3.87 -19.56 -2.45
N HIS A 15 3.71 -18.56 -1.58
CA HIS A 15 4.24 -17.20 -1.68
C HIS A 15 3.72 -16.39 -2.88
N ALA A 16 2.71 -16.88 -3.59
CA ALA A 16 2.08 -16.12 -4.66
C ALA A 16 1.27 -14.93 -4.11
N LEU A 17 0.97 -14.01 -5.01
CA LEU A 17 0.04 -12.91 -4.77
C LEU A 17 -1.39 -13.40 -5.05
N MET A 18 -2.24 -13.29 -4.04
CA MET A 18 -3.62 -13.74 -4.04
C MET A 18 -4.56 -12.55 -4.24
N SER A 19 -5.64 -12.74 -5.01
CA SER A 19 -6.65 -11.70 -5.21
C SER A 19 -7.22 -11.21 -3.88
N ALA A 20 -7.21 -9.89 -3.69
CA ALA A 20 -7.83 -9.23 -2.55
C ALA A 20 -9.35 -9.50 -2.45
N GLY A 21 -9.99 -9.84 -3.58
CA GLY A 21 -11.43 -10.08 -3.65
C GLY A 21 -11.87 -11.48 -3.20
N PHE A 22 -10.95 -12.43 -3.02
CA PHE A 22 -11.33 -13.78 -2.58
C PHE A 22 -11.83 -13.77 -1.14
N VAL A 23 -12.71 -14.73 -0.84
CA VAL A 23 -13.33 -14.90 0.48
C VAL A 23 -12.93 -16.29 1.00
N PRO A 24 -12.39 -16.43 2.22
CA PRO A 24 -11.94 -17.72 2.75
C PRO A 24 -12.97 -18.85 2.65
N HIS A 25 -14.24 -18.59 2.96
CA HIS A 25 -15.32 -19.59 2.82
C HIS A 25 -15.57 -20.08 1.38
N HIS A 26 -15.07 -19.38 0.37
CA HIS A 26 -15.23 -19.78 -1.03
C HIS A 26 -14.05 -20.60 -1.56
N PHE A 27 -13.02 -20.85 -0.75
CA PHE A 27 -11.95 -21.77 -1.12
C PHE A 27 -12.46 -23.21 -1.16
N ILE A 28 -11.87 -24.03 -2.01
CA ILE A 28 -12.41 -25.36 -2.33
C ILE A 28 -11.40 -26.42 -1.92
N GLY A 29 -11.83 -27.35 -1.07
CA GLY A 29 -11.12 -28.60 -0.82
C GLY A 29 -11.36 -29.62 -1.93
N THR A 30 -10.30 -30.16 -2.52
CA THR A 30 -10.39 -31.23 -3.53
C THR A 30 -9.38 -32.33 -3.25
N THR A 31 -9.61 -33.52 -3.78
CA THR A 31 -8.63 -34.62 -3.75
C THR A 31 -8.02 -34.84 -5.10
N GLU A 32 -6.71 -35.05 -5.14
CA GLU A 32 -6.01 -35.44 -6.36
C GLU A 32 -5.80 -36.95 -6.47
N LEU A 33 -5.68 -37.63 -5.31
CA LEU A 33 -5.51 -39.08 -5.19
C LEU A 33 -6.11 -39.51 -3.83
N LEU A 34 -7.10 -40.39 -3.82
CA LEU A 34 -7.52 -41.10 -2.62
C LEU A 34 -7.11 -42.56 -2.84
N ASP A 35 -6.20 -43.06 -2.03
CA ASP A 35 -5.96 -44.50 -1.99
C ASP A 35 -7.21 -45.16 -1.40
N LEU A 36 -7.62 -46.27 -2.02
CA LEU A 36 -8.61 -47.13 -1.40
C LEU A 36 -7.95 -47.76 -0.16
N PRO A 37 -8.63 -47.79 0.99
CA PRO A 37 -8.13 -48.48 2.16
C PRO A 37 -7.92 -49.96 1.81
N GLU A 38 -6.96 -50.57 2.49
CA GLU A 38 -6.77 -52.02 2.41
C GLU A 38 -8.05 -52.70 2.92
N ASP A 39 -8.55 -53.64 2.12
CA ASP A 39 -9.75 -54.40 2.40
C ASP A 39 -9.35 -55.67 3.17
N ASP A 40 -9.63 -55.67 4.48
CA ASP A 40 -9.22 -56.73 5.41
C ASP A 40 -10.18 -57.93 5.43
N ASP A 41 -11.39 -57.81 4.86
CA ASP A 41 -12.44 -58.84 4.90
C ASP A 41 -13.13 -59.14 3.56
N ASP A 42 -12.49 -58.75 2.44
CA ASP A 42 -12.93 -59.00 1.05
C ASP A 42 -14.31 -58.35 0.72
N ASP A 43 -14.54 -57.15 1.23
CA ASP A 43 -15.72 -56.35 0.98
C ASP A 43 -15.79 -55.76 -0.45
N SER A 44 -16.88 -56.07 -1.15
CA SER A 44 -17.12 -55.54 -2.49
C SER A 44 -17.61 -54.08 -2.48
N GLY A 45 -17.21 -53.31 -3.49
CA GLY A 45 -17.70 -51.95 -3.72
C GLY A 45 -17.17 -50.92 -2.73
N LEU A 46 -15.93 -51.10 -2.26
CA LEU A 46 -15.23 -50.14 -1.41
C LEU A 46 -15.02 -48.81 -2.15
N SER A 47 -15.41 -47.71 -1.52
CA SER A 47 -15.18 -46.37 -2.04
C SER A 47 -14.77 -45.41 -0.93
N THR A 48 -13.91 -44.46 -1.27
CA THR A 48 -13.53 -43.36 -0.39
C THR A 48 -13.88 -42.02 -0.99
N GLN A 49 -14.37 -41.12 -0.14
CA GLN A 49 -14.67 -39.75 -0.50
C GLN A 49 -14.38 -38.82 0.67
N ILE A 50 -14.07 -37.57 0.36
CA ILE A 50 -13.94 -36.52 1.38
C ILE A 50 -15.32 -36.00 1.75
N ASP A 51 -15.57 -35.87 3.05
CA ASP A 51 -16.74 -35.16 3.56
C ASP A 51 -16.51 -33.65 3.54
N SER A 52 -16.67 -33.05 2.35
CA SER A 52 -16.49 -31.62 2.16
C SER A 52 -17.48 -30.76 2.97
N LEU A 53 -18.59 -31.34 3.45
CA LEU A 53 -19.57 -30.64 4.28
C LEU A 53 -19.10 -30.49 5.74
N GLN A 54 -18.20 -31.36 6.19
CA GLN A 54 -17.58 -31.33 7.52
C GLN A 54 -16.12 -30.82 7.46
N ALA A 55 -15.73 -30.14 6.38
CA ALA A 55 -14.38 -29.62 6.25
C ALA A 55 -14.15 -28.39 7.15
N ASP A 56 -13.06 -28.43 7.91
CA ASP A 56 -12.54 -27.30 8.69
C ASP A 56 -11.52 -26.51 7.87
N TYR A 57 -11.85 -25.24 7.62
CA TYR A 57 -10.97 -24.29 6.94
C TYR A 57 -10.19 -23.47 7.95
N LEU A 58 -8.90 -23.78 8.08
CA LEU A 58 -8.00 -23.16 9.05
C LEU A 58 -7.22 -22.04 8.37
N PHE A 59 -7.72 -20.82 8.49
CA PHE A 59 -7.06 -19.61 8.00
C PHE A 59 -6.47 -18.80 9.16
N THR A 60 -5.27 -18.29 8.96
CA THR A 60 -4.66 -17.29 9.83
C THR A 60 -4.21 -16.10 9.01
N ALA A 61 -4.39 -14.90 9.54
CA ALA A 61 -3.80 -13.67 9.01
C ALA A 61 -2.66 -13.24 9.92
N ASN A 62 -1.44 -13.14 9.37
CA ASN A 62 -0.23 -12.78 10.10
C ASN A 62 -0.05 -13.61 11.40
N GLY A 63 -0.38 -14.90 11.34
CA GLY A 63 -0.30 -15.83 12.47
C GLY A 63 -1.48 -15.82 13.44
N THR A 64 -2.46 -14.93 13.26
CA THR A 64 -3.69 -14.89 14.08
C THR A 64 -4.82 -15.63 13.38
N PRO A 65 -5.47 -16.63 14.02
CA PRO A 65 -6.63 -17.31 13.45
C PRO A 65 -7.76 -16.35 13.08
N LEU A 66 -8.36 -16.57 11.91
CA LEU A 66 -9.52 -15.79 11.48
C LEU A 66 -10.76 -16.18 12.29
N THR A 67 -11.54 -15.18 12.68
CA THR A 67 -12.84 -15.38 13.32
C THR A 67 -13.89 -15.86 12.30
N PRO A 68 -15.01 -16.48 12.75
CA PRO A 68 -16.09 -16.87 11.85
C PRO A 68 -16.63 -15.72 10.98
N LEU A 69 -16.62 -14.48 11.50
CA LEU A 69 -17.02 -13.31 10.73
C LEU A 69 -16.01 -12.97 9.63
N GLN A 70 -14.72 -13.03 9.94
CA GLN A 70 -13.65 -12.74 8.97
C GLN A 70 -13.59 -13.78 7.85
N LEU A 71 -13.91 -15.05 8.12
CA LEU A 71 -13.94 -16.07 7.07
C LEU A 71 -14.98 -15.79 5.97
N GLY A 72 -15.99 -14.97 6.25
CA GLY A 72 -16.98 -14.48 5.27
C GLY A 72 -16.64 -13.13 4.62
N GLN A 73 -15.47 -12.56 4.89
CA GLN A 73 -15.02 -11.27 4.33
C GLN A 73 -14.00 -11.46 3.21
N SER A 74 -13.82 -10.43 2.38
CA SER A 74 -12.75 -10.44 1.38
C SER A 74 -11.37 -10.39 2.05
N LEU A 75 -10.40 -11.09 1.48
CA LEU A 75 -9.02 -11.13 1.98
C LEU A 75 -8.42 -9.72 2.09
N GLY A 76 -8.73 -8.82 1.15
CA GLY A 76 -8.28 -7.43 1.16
C GLY A 76 -8.85 -6.60 2.32
N SER A 77 -10.00 -6.97 2.87
CA SER A 77 -10.53 -6.33 4.09
C SER A 77 -9.89 -6.89 5.36
N ILE A 78 -9.43 -8.15 5.32
CA ILE A 78 -8.88 -8.86 6.48
C ILE A 78 -7.40 -8.52 6.68
N ALA A 79 -6.63 -8.61 5.60
CA ALA A 79 -5.17 -8.51 5.65
C ALA A 79 -4.63 -7.98 4.30
N PRO A 80 -4.95 -6.73 3.90
CA PRO A 80 -4.43 -6.16 2.65
C PRO A 80 -2.89 -6.17 2.70
N GLY A 81 -2.24 -6.68 1.65
CA GLY A 81 -0.77 -6.81 1.59
C GLY A 81 -0.18 -7.83 2.59
N GLY A 82 -1.01 -8.37 3.49
CA GLY A 82 -0.61 -9.25 4.57
C GLY A 82 -0.41 -10.68 4.11
N VAL A 83 0.09 -11.51 5.03
CA VAL A 83 0.31 -12.93 4.77
C VAL A 83 -0.86 -13.73 5.33
N ILE A 84 -1.41 -14.60 4.50
CA ILE A 84 -2.38 -15.61 4.90
C ILE A 84 -1.71 -16.96 4.90
N THR A 85 -1.95 -17.71 5.96
CA THR A 85 -1.68 -19.14 6.02
C THR A 85 -3.00 -19.89 6.03
N ALA A 86 -3.18 -20.83 5.12
CA ALA A 86 -4.41 -21.59 4.94
C ALA A 86 -4.13 -23.10 4.91
N LYS A 87 -5.00 -23.86 5.56
CA LYS A 87 -5.03 -25.32 5.54
C LYS A 87 -6.49 -25.77 5.56
N ILE A 88 -6.78 -26.88 4.89
CA ILE A 88 -8.06 -27.57 5.02
C ILE A 88 -7.85 -28.91 5.69
N VAL A 89 -8.77 -29.24 6.59
CA VAL A 89 -8.85 -30.52 7.29
C VAL A 89 -10.24 -31.07 7.04
N SER A 90 -10.36 -32.30 6.55
CA SER A 90 -11.68 -32.84 6.24
C SER A 90 -11.77 -34.34 6.55
N PRO A 91 -12.88 -34.81 7.16
CA PRO A 91 -13.09 -36.23 7.37
C PRO A 91 -13.14 -37.01 6.06
N VAL A 92 -12.71 -38.27 6.11
CA VAL A 92 -12.85 -39.21 4.99
C VAL A 92 -14.01 -40.16 5.30
N ILE A 93 -14.91 -40.34 4.34
CA ILE A 93 -15.96 -41.37 4.40
C ILE A 93 -15.48 -42.55 3.57
N VAL A 94 -15.45 -43.71 4.21
CA VAL A 94 -15.25 -45.01 3.57
C VAL A 94 -16.61 -45.72 3.57
N SER A 95 -16.98 -46.32 2.45
CA SER A 95 -18.19 -47.13 2.35
C SER A 95 -17.92 -48.40 1.57
N SER A 96 -18.62 -49.48 1.93
CA SER A 96 -18.60 -50.77 1.26
C SER A 96 -20.04 -51.22 0.95
N THR A 97 -20.19 -52.07 -0.07
CA THR A 97 -21.51 -52.62 -0.46
C THR A 97 -21.85 -53.86 0.36
N THR A 98 -20.84 -54.64 0.73
CA THR A 98 -20.92 -55.75 1.69
C THR A 98 -20.17 -55.35 2.96
N GLY A 99 -20.44 -56.03 4.09
CA GLY A 99 -19.70 -55.84 5.35
C GLY A 99 -20.07 -54.61 6.19
N SER A 100 -19.54 -54.60 7.42
CA SER A 100 -19.96 -53.70 8.50
C SER A 100 -18.73 -53.02 9.13
N PRO A 101 -18.71 -51.68 9.23
CA PRO A 101 -19.78 -50.76 8.86
C PRO A 101 -19.81 -50.48 7.34
N ASN A 102 -21.02 -50.54 6.76
CA ASN A 102 -21.29 -50.21 5.35
C ASN A 102 -20.94 -48.74 5.01
N MET A 103 -20.75 -47.92 6.05
CA MET A 103 -20.25 -46.55 5.98
C MET A 103 -19.57 -46.19 7.31
N ALA A 104 -18.30 -45.79 7.26
CA ALA A 104 -17.56 -45.25 8.39
C ALA A 104 -16.86 -43.95 8.03
N THR A 105 -16.88 -43.01 8.98
CA THR A 105 -15.98 -41.86 8.95
C THR A 105 -14.64 -42.29 9.53
N THR A 106 -13.57 -42.18 8.76
CA THR A 106 -12.20 -42.40 9.23
C THR A 106 -11.55 -41.09 9.65
N GLY A 107 -10.33 -41.15 10.15
CA GLY A 107 -9.58 -39.98 10.62
C GLY A 107 -9.50 -38.87 9.56
N PRO A 108 -9.37 -37.60 9.98
CA PRO A 108 -9.35 -36.49 9.05
C PRO A 108 -8.12 -36.53 8.14
N MET A 109 -8.32 -36.16 6.88
CA MET A 109 -7.24 -35.90 5.94
C MET A 109 -6.89 -34.41 5.98
N ASP A 110 -5.60 -34.13 6.06
CA ASP A 110 -5.04 -32.79 6.03
C ASP A 110 -4.54 -32.43 4.62
N SER A 111 -4.72 -31.18 4.23
CA SER A 111 -3.88 -30.60 3.18
C SER A 111 -2.51 -30.21 3.71
N GLN A 112 -1.58 -29.97 2.79
CA GLN A 112 -0.42 -29.14 3.11
C GLN A 112 -0.86 -27.75 3.59
N THR A 113 0.04 -27.06 4.29
CA THR A 113 -0.13 -25.65 4.62
C THR A 113 0.25 -24.79 3.43
N TYR A 114 -0.64 -23.88 3.04
CA TYR A 114 -0.41 -22.88 2.01
C TYR A 114 -0.15 -21.52 2.64
N THR A 115 0.85 -20.80 2.15
CA THR A 115 1.17 -19.44 2.58
C THR A 115 1.16 -18.54 1.36
N PHE A 116 0.40 -17.45 1.37
CA PHE A 116 0.34 -16.50 0.25
C PHE A 116 0.17 -15.06 0.75
N ARG A 117 0.48 -14.09 -0.10
CA ARG A 117 0.27 -12.67 0.20
C ARG A 117 -1.02 -12.18 -0.44
N VAL A 118 -1.75 -11.31 0.22
CA VAL A 118 -2.95 -10.69 -0.35
C VAL A 118 -2.55 -9.47 -1.16
N ASP A 119 -3.09 -9.32 -2.37
CA ASP A 119 -2.86 -8.11 -3.17
C ASP A 119 -3.38 -6.85 -2.45
N ALA A 120 -2.70 -5.73 -2.68
CA ALA A 120 -3.06 -4.45 -2.10
C ALA A 120 -2.66 -3.29 -3.02
N PRO A 121 -3.46 -2.20 -3.01
CA PRO A 121 -3.10 -0.99 -3.71
C PRO A 121 -1.88 -0.33 -3.05
N LEU A 122 -1.00 0.22 -3.89
CA LEU A 122 0.05 1.14 -3.44
C LEU A 122 -0.60 2.47 -3.06
N VAL A 123 -0.36 2.93 -1.83
CA VAL A 123 -0.79 4.26 -1.38
C VAL A 123 0.44 5.12 -1.09
N VAL A 124 0.36 6.42 -1.36
CA VAL A 124 1.36 7.39 -0.89
C VAL A 124 0.79 8.14 0.30
N ARG A 125 1.49 8.12 1.43
CA ARG A 125 1.16 8.91 2.60
C ARG A 125 2.05 10.13 2.69
N VAL A 126 1.42 11.29 2.90
CA VAL A 126 2.10 12.56 3.08
C VAL A 126 1.41 13.34 4.18
N ASN A 127 2.15 13.66 5.26
CA ASN A 127 1.62 14.45 6.38
C ASN A 127 0.27 13.88 6.89
N GLY A 128 0.25 12.57 7.17
CA GLY A 128 -0.92 11.83 7.66
C GLY A 128 -2.08 11.66 6.67
N PHE A 129 -1.94 12.08 5.40
CA PHE A 129 -2.97 11.94 4.39
C PHE A 129 -2.59 10.87 3.36
N ASP A 130 -3.54 9.97 3.10
CA ASP A 130 -3.37 8.82 2.21
C ASP A 130 -3.90 9.12 0.80
N MET A 131 -3.04 8.95 -0.18
CA MET A 131 -3.33 9.16 -1.60
C MET A 131 -3.36 7.81 -2.33
N PRO A 132 -4.54 7.19 -2.50
CA PRO A 132 -4.67 5.91 -3.23
C PRO A 132 -4.51 6.06 -4.75
N GLU A 133 -4.69 7.27 -5.29
CA GLU A 133 -4.46 7.60 -6.70
C GLU A 133 -3.27 8.56 -6.85
N ALA A 134 -2.15 8.25 -6.19
CA ALA A 134 -0.97 9.11 -6.13
C ALA A 134 -0.19 9.24 -7.46
N ALA A 135 -0.75 8.82 -8.59
CA ALA A 135 -0.06 8.84 -9.87
C ALA A 135 0.48 10.25 -10.16
N SER A 136 1.80 10.37 -10.30
CA SER A 136 2.53 11.63 -10.55
C SER A 136 2.66 12.60 -9.37
N PHE A 137 2.16 12.28 -8.17
CA PHE A 137 2.49 13.05 -6.98
C PHE A 137 3.98 12.88 -6.63
N PRO A 138 4.69 13.93 -6.20
CA PRO A 138 4.22 15.31 -6.09
C PRO A 138 4.46 16.11 -7.39
N GLY A 139 3.56 17.08 -7.64
CA GLY A 139 3.72 18.08 -8.71
C GLY A 139 4.49 19.33 -8.26
N THR A 140 4.63 19.51 -6.95
CA THR A 140 5.38 20.59 -6.30
C THR A 140 6.46 20.01 -5.39
N GLY A 141 7.45 20.80 -4.96
CA GLY A 141 8.44 20.33 -3.99
C GLY A 141 9.05 21.47 -3.19
N PHE A 142 9.74 21.13 -2.12
CA PHE A 142 10.59 22.02 -1.34
C PHE A 142 11.67 21.18 -0.66
N ASN A 143 12.76 21.81 -0.23
CA ASN A 143 13.81 21.09 0.49
C ASN A 143 13.24 20.50 1.78
N GLY A 144 13.48 19.22 2.03
CA GLY A 144 12.97 18.48 3.18
C GLY A 144 11.50 18.09 3.09
N ALA A 145 10.86 18.23 1.93
CA ALA A 145 9.55 17.64 1.69
C ALA A 145 9.66 16.11 1.67
N GLU A 146 8.76 15.42 2.36
CA GLU A 146 8.81 13.97 2.51
C GLU A 146 7.45 13.30 2.39
N PHE A 147 7.47 12.06 1.91
CA PHE A 147 6.32 11.18 1.79
C PHE A 147 6.79 9.73 1.87
N GLU A 148 5.86 8.81 2.13
CA GLU A 148 6.16 7.39 2.24
C GLU A 148 5.18 6.55 1.42
N PHE A 149 5.65 5.42 0.91
CA PHE A 149 4.79 4.41 0.32
C PHE A 149 4.14 3.58 1.43
N LEU A 150 2.88 3.17 1.26
CA LEU A 150 2.22 2.15 2.07
C LEU A 150 1.96 0.96 1.15
N MET A 151 2.79 -0.07 1.25
CA MET A 151 2.73 -1.19 0.30
C MET A 151 1.54 -2.12 0.54
N ASN A 152 0.93 -2.07 1.73
CA ASN A 152 -0.35 -2.71 2.05
C ASN A 152 -1.55 -1.75 1.91
N GLY A 153 -1.32 -0.51 1.50
CA GLY A 153 -2.34 0.53 1.41
C GLY A 153 -2.81 1.12 2.74
N VAL A 154 -2.23 0.74 3.89
CA VAL A 154 -2.69 1.14 5.23
C VAL A 154 -1.57 1.72 6.10
N ASP A 155 -0.41 1.08 6.12
CA ASP A 155 0.76 1.46 6.92
C ASP A 155 2.08 0.95 6.31
N THR A 156 3.18 1.16 7.02
CA THR A 156 4.53 0.81 6.54
C THR A 156 5.00 -0.58 7.00
N SER A 157 4.14 -1.38 7.65
CA SER A 157 4.54 -2.61 8.33
C SER A 157 5.18 -3.65 7.39
N ILE A 158 4.79 -3.66 6.12
CA ILE A 158 5.33 -4.59 5.12
C ILE A 158 6.35 -3.95 4.17
N ASN A 159 6.67 -2.66 4.32
CA ASN A 159 7.52 -1.95 3.37
C ASN A 159 8.92 -2.56 3.24
N SER A 160 9.44 -3.15 4.32
CA SER A 160 10.74 -3.83 4.37
C SER A 160 10.79 -5.12 3.55
N THR A 161 9.64 -5.62 3.10
CA THR A 161 9.57 -6.77 2.18
C THR A 161 9.78 -6.36 0.72
N TYR A 162 9.89 -5.06 0.46
CA TYR A 162 10.17 -4.50 -0.85
C TYR A 162 11.53 -3.81 -0.86
N THR A 163 12.12 -3.74 -2.05
CA THR A 163 13.30 -2.91 -2.32
C THR A 163 12.90 -1.70 -3.14
N TYR A 164 13.54 -0.56 -2.86
CA TYR A 164 13.26 0.72 -3.49
C TYR A 164 14.53 1.24 -4.13
N SER A 165 14.47 1.60 -5.41
CA SER A 165 15.64 2.08 -6.14
C SER A 165 15.33 3.33 -6.95
N ASN A 166 16.26 4.28 -6.92
CA ASN A 166 16.22 5.47 -7.76
C ASN A 166 16.73 5.11 -9.15
N LYS A 167 15.80 4.75 -10.04
CA LYS A 167 16.10 4.19 -11.37
C LYS A 167 16.96 5.12 -12.24
N LEU A 168 16.76 6.43 -12.10
CA LEU A 168 17.45 7.44 -12.92
C LEU A 168 18.67 8.06 -12.21
N GLY A 169 19.04 7.58 -11.02
CA GLY A 169 20.20 8.08 -10.28
C GLY A 169 20.12 9.56 -9.92
N LYS A 170 18.91 10.10 -9.70
CA LYS A 170 18.73 11.52 -9.36
C LYS A 170 19.35 11.85 -8.01
N THR A 171 20.04 12.97 -7.90
CA THR A 171 20.69 13.39 -6.64
C THR A 171 19.84 14.35 -5.80
N TRP A 172 18.72 14.82 -6.35
CA TRP A 172 17.86 15.83 -5.72
C TRP A 172 16.75 15.22 -4.84
N PHE A 173 16.68 13.89 -4.73
CA PHE A 173 15.86 13.18 -3.75
C PHE A 173 16.54 11.89 -3.28
N THR A 174 16.07 11.33 -2.17
CA THR A 174 16.44 10.00 -1.69
C THR A 174 15.19 9.14 -1.50
N VAL A 175 15.36 7.82 -1.58
CA VAL A 175 14.39 6.83 -1.10
C VAL A 175 15.16 5.83 -0.25
N ASN A 176 14.65 5.52 0.95
CA ASN A 176 15.30 4.55 1.84
C ASN A 176 14.70 3.15 1.71
N GLY A 177 15.26 2.17 2.44
CA GLY A 177 14.79 0.78 2.43
C GLY A 177 13.39 0.55 3.02
N MET A 178 12.75 1.59 3.54
CA MET A 178 11.37 1.56 4.04
C MET A 178 10.40 2.30 3.10
N GLY A 179 10.84 2.73 1.92
CA GLY A 179 9.99 3.46 0.98
C GLY A 179 9.69 4.89 1.40
N HIS A 180 10.48 5.47 2.31
CA HIS A 180 10.40 6.88 2.66
C HIS A 180 11.21 7.71 1.66
N VAL A 181 10.58 8.70 1.06
CA VAL A 181 11.14 9.59 0.06
C VAL A 181 11.33 10.98 0.65
N MET A 182 12.52 11.56 0.47
CA MET A 182 12.81 12.93 0.88
C MET A 182 13.39 13.73 -0.28
N LEU A 183 12.82 14.90 -0.54
CA LEU A 183 13.32 15.83 -1.55
C LEU A 183 14.43 16.70 -0.94
N LEU A 184 15.62 16.67 -1.54
CA LEU A 184 16.82 17.33 -1.01
C LEU A 184 17.00 18.75 -1.56
N SER A 185 16.71 18.93 -2.85
CA SER A 185 16.95 20.19 -3.57
C SER A 185 16.09 20.27 -4.83
N ALA A 186 15.99 21.46 -5.41
CA ALA A 186 15.32 21.64 -6.68
C ALA A 186 16.02 20.82 -7.78
N PRO A 187 15.27 20.10 -8.64
CA PRO A 187 15.86 19.47 -9.82
C PRO A 187 16.41 20.54 -10.76
N ALA A 188 17.50 20.22 -11.48
CA ALA A 188 18.02 21.09 -12.52
C ALA A 188 17.00 21.21 -13.68
N PRO A 189 17.02 22.32 -14.44
CA PRO A 189 16.18 22.46 -15.63
C PRO A 189 16.37 21.26 -16.58
N GLY A 190 15.27 20.59 -16.93
CA GLY A 190 15.27 19.39 -17.78
C GLY A 190 15.58 18.07 -17.05
N ASP A 191 15.87 18.09 -15.74
CA ASP A 191 16.22 16.92 -14.92
C ASP A 191 15.17 16.59 -13.84
N ASN A 192 13.91 16.99 -14.07
CA ASN A 192 12.85 16.96 -13.07
C ASN A 192 12.00 15.68 -13.06
N VAL A 193 12.34 14.67 -13.88
CA VAL A 193 11.62 13.38 -13.88
C VAL A 193 12.31 12.41 -12.91
N ALA A 194 11.58 11.90 -11.93
CA ALA A 194 12.02 10.83 -11.05
C ALA A 194 11.24 9.54 -11.33
N ILE A 195 11.94 8.41 -11.19
CA ILE A 195 11.35 7.07 -11.22
C ILE A 195 11.93 6.28 -10.05
N ILE A 196 11.06 5.85 -9.14
CA ILE A 196 11.38 4.91 -8.07
C ILE A 196 10.85 3.55 -8.49
N THR A 197 11.75 2.59 -8.68
CA THR A 197 11.36 1.20 -8.93
C THR A 197 11.21 0.49 -7.59
N ILE A 198 10.03 -0.07 -7.36
CA ILE A 198 9.65 -0.82 -6.17
C ILE A 198 9.53 -2.29 -6.58
N THR A 199 10.36 -3.14 -5.98
CA THR A 199 10.42 -4.57 -6.31
C THR A 199 10.06 -5.40 -5.09
N ASP A 200 9.09 -6.30 -5.24
CA ASP A 200 8.80 -7.30 -4.22
C ASP A 200 9.97 -8.28 -4.10
N SER A 201 10.53 -8.41 -2.89
CA SER A 201 11.69 -9.29 -2.67
C SER A 201 11.35 -10.76 -2.87
N ALA A 202 10.07 -11.14 -2.76
CA ALA A 202 9.61 -12.49 -3.05
C ALA A 202 9.36 -12.75 -4.54
N ASN A 203 9.43 -11.70 -5.39
CA ASN A 203 9.05 -11.74 -6.80
C ASN A 203 7.62 -12.27 -7.03
N ALA A 204 6.71 -12.07 -6.07
CA ALA A 204 5.31 -12.46 -6.21
C ALA A 204 4.51 -11.45 -7.04
N ARG A 205 5.07 -10.24 -7.23
CA ARG A 205 4.51 -9.14 -8.00
C ARG A 205 5.55 -8.59 -8.97
N GLU A 206 5.11 -8.22 -10.17
CA GLU A 206 5.91 -7.44 -11.11
C GLU A 206 6.37 -6.10 -10.50
N PRO A 207 7.59 -5.63 -10.81
CA PRO A 207 8.09 -4.36 -10.31
C PRO A 207 7.19 -3.18 -10.68
N ILE A 208 7.05 -2.24 -9.74
CA ILE A 208 6.25 -1.02 -9.91
C ILE A 208 7.19 0.16 -10.13
N ASP A 209 7.01 0.88 -11.23
CA ASP A 209 7.69 2.15 -11.46
C ASP A 209 6.80 3.31 -10.98
N TYR A 210 7.11 3.85 -9.80
CA TYR A 210 6.49 5.07 -9.31
C TYR A 210 7.18 6.29 -9.93
N ARG A 211 6.46 7.01 -10.79
CA ARG A 211 6.96 8.19 -11.49
C ARG A 211 6.38 9.46 -10.88
N PHE A 212 7.23 10.46 -10.67
CA PHE A 212 6.81 11.81 -10.33
C PHE A 212 7.65 12.87 -11.05
N THR A 213 7.12 14.08 -11.18
CA THR A 213 7.77 15.17 -11.92
C THR A 213 7.42 16.51 -11.29
N PRO A 214 8.22 16.98 -10.31
CA PRO A 214 8.02 18.29 -9.71
C PRO A 214 8.15 19.38 -10.79
N LYS A 215 7.16 20.25 -10.86
CA LYS A 215 7.09 21.37 -11.81
C LYS A 215 7.28 22.73 -11.14
N LEU A 216 7.02 22.82 -9.84
CA LEU A 216 7.17 24.04 -9.05
C LEU A 216 8.00 23.73 -7.81
N TRP A 217 9.06 24.50 -7.59
CA TRP A 217 9.91 24.37 -6.42
C TRP A 217 9.72 25.55 -5.47
N MET A 218 9.24 25.24 -4.27
CA MET A 218 8.89 26.21 -3.25
C MET A 218 10.08 26.48 -2.32
N ARG A 219 10.30 27.75 -1.99
CA ARG A 219 11.30 28.18 -1.01
C ARG A 219 10.71 29.24 -0.09
N THR A 220 11.23 29.35 1.13
CA THR A 220 10.96 30.52 1.98
C THR A 220 12.17 31.46 1.96
N THR A 221 11.94 32.77 1.99
CA THR A 221 13.03 33.77 2.01
C THR A 221 13.69 33.91 3.37
N GLY A 222 13.12 33.32 4.43
CA GLY A 222 13.56 33.54 5.81
C GLY A 222 13.37 34.98 6.31
N ILE A 223 12.88 35.89 5.46
CA ILE A 223 12.62 37.29 5.80
C ILE A 223 11.34 37.33 6.64
N ASN A 224 11.44 37.97 7.80
CA ASN A 224 10.27 38.34 8.58
C ASN A 224 9.58 39.50 7.85
N THR A 225 8.43 39.24 7.22
CA THR A 225 7.70 40.26 6.44
C THR A 225 6.74 41.07 7.30
N THR A 226 6.94 41.14 8.62
CA THR A 226 6.12 42.00 9.49
C THR A 226 6.29 43.46 9.03
N GLY A 227 5.31 43.98 8.29
CA GLY A 227 5.34 45.32 7.69
C GLY A 227 5.84 45.40 6.24
N ALA A 228 6.18 44.28 5.58
CA ALA A 228 6.58 44.29 4.17
C ALA A 228 5.35 44.26 3.24
N THR A 229 5.42 45.01 2.16
CA THR A 229 4.39 45.05 1.12
C THR A 229 4.52 43.85 0.16
N LEU A 230 3.51 43.63 -0.70
CA LEU A 230 3.60 42.66 -1.78
C LEU A 230 4.73 42.98 -2.77
N ASP A 231 5.05 44.26 -2.96
CA ASP A 231 6.13 44.70 -3.85
C ASP A 231 7.51 44.44 -3.24
N ASP A 232 7.67 44.60 -1.93
CA ASP A 232 8.89 44.21 -1.22
C ASP A 232 9.14 42.70 -1.36
N ALA A 233 8.09 41.91 -1.19
CA ALA A 233 8.18 40.46 -1.38
C ALA A 233 8.52 40.09 -2.82
N ARG A 234 7.86 40.69 -3.81
CA ARG A 234 8.15 40.45 -5.24
C ARG A 234 9.59 40.82 -5.58
N THR A 235 10.05 41.99 -5.14
CA THR A 235 11.42 42.48 -5.36
C THR A 235 12.44 41.53 -4.75
N THR A 236 12.20 41.11 -3.50
CA THR A 236 13.04 40.14 -2.81
C THR A 236 13.10 38.81 -3.57
N CYS A 237 11.96 38.28 -3.99
CA CYS A 237 11.90 36.99 -4.69
C CYS A 237 12.71 37.03 -5.99
N ASN A 238 12.50 38.08 -6.79
CA ASN A 238 13.18 38.27 -8.07
C ASN A 238 14.69 38.47 -7.90
N ALA A 239 15.13 39.07 -6.77
CA ALA A 239 16.54 39.31 -6.48
C ALA A 239 17.33 38.02 -6.15
N LEU A 240 16.66 36.90 -5.85
CA LEU A 240 17.33 35.62 -5.56
C LEU A 240 17.96 34.96 -6.81
N GLY A 241 17.65 35.45 -8.02
CA GLY A 241 18.13 34.87 -9.27
C GLY A 241 17.48 33.51 -9.57
N GLY A 242 18.00 32.77 -10.57
CA GLY A 242 17.60 31.38 -10.83
C GLY A 242 16.14 31.15 -11.25
N GLY A 243 15.39 32.21 -11.59
CA GLY A 243 13.98 32.14 -11.98
C GLY A 243 12.99 32.30 -10.82
N TYR A 244 13.46 32.55 -9.58
CA TYR A 244 12.58 32.71 -8.43
C TYR A 244 11.65 33.91 -8.60
N ARG A 245 10.36 33.69 -8.32
CA ARG A 245 9.34 34.73 -8.21
C ARG A 245 8.41 34.49 -7.03
N LEU A 246 7.63 35.52 -6.72
CA LEU A 246 6.54 35.38 -5.77
C LEU A 246 5.51 34.37 -6.30
N ALA A 247 5.05 33.47 -5.42
CA ALA A 247 3.99 32.52 -5.73
C ALA A 247 2.66 33.21 -6.06
N TYR A 248 1.96 32.73 -7.08
CA TYR A 248 0.54 33.02 -7.22
C TYR A 248 -0.26 32.22 -6.20
N TYR A 249 -1.40 32.75 -5.78
CA TYR A 249 -2.24 32.07 -4.78
C TYR A 249 -2.61 30.63 -5.23
N THR A 250 -2.90 30.43 -6.52
CA THR A 250 -3.24 29.12 -7.11
C THR A 250 -2.13 28.09 -7.05
N GLU A 251 -0.88 28.53 -6.89
CA GLU A 251 0.28 27.65 -6.78
C GLU A 251 0.50 27.23 -5.32
N VAL A 252 -0.04 28.01 -4.38
CA VAL A 252 0.01 27.71 -2.95
C VAL A 252 -1.18 26.87 -2.52
N SER A 253 -2.39 27.26 -2.94
CA SER A 253 -3.65 26.59 -2.59
C SER A 253 -4.64 26.67 -3.74
N SER A 254 -5.41 25.60 -3.96
CA SER A 254 -6.55 25.64 -4.90
C SER A 254 -7.80 26.32 -4.31
N SER A 255 -7.82 26.60 -3.00
CA SER A 255 -8.93 27.29 -2.32
C SER A 255 -8.65 28.78 -2.08
N LEU A 256 -9.72 29.57 -2.00
CA LEU A 256 -9.63 31.02 -1.75
C LEU A 256 -9.16 31.31 -0.30
N PRO A 257 -8.44 32.44 -0.07
CA PRO A 257 -7.89 32.80 1.24
C PRO A 257 -8.89 32.95 2.39
N THR A 258 -10.18 33.13 2.08
CA THR A 258 -11.25 33.31 3.06
C THR A 258 -11.62 32.04 3.83
N GLU A 259 -11.09 30.89 3.43
CA GLU A 259 -11.36 29.59 4.06
C GLU A 259 -10.21 29.06 4.93
N LEU A 260 -9.10 29.80 5.06
CA LEU A 260 -7.99 29.43 5.96
C LEU A 260 -8.33 29.68 7.45
N ASP A 261 -9.25 28.90 8.00
CA ASP A 261 -9.32 28.68 9.44
C ASP A 261 -8.40 27.51 9.83
N SER A 262 -7.96 27.49 11.08
CA SER A 262 -7.20 26.46 11.77
C SER A 262 -7.73 25.02 11.64
N ALA A 263 -8.95 24.85 11.13
CA ALA A 263 -9.58 23.56 10.85
C ALA A 263 -9.61 23.18 9.35
N TYR A 264 -9.07 24.01 8.46
CA TYR A 264 -9.18 23.82 7.01
C TYR A 264 -8.05 22.94 6.46
N SER A 265 -8.40 21.72 6.02
CA SER A 265 -7.60 20.97 5.06
C SER A 265 -7.97 21.48 3.66
N PRO A 266 -7.11 22.24 2.95
CA PRO A 266 -7.30 22.44 1.51
C PRO A 266 -7.45 21.07 0.87
N GLY A 267 -8.42 20.91 -0.03
CA GLY A 267 -8.78 19.63 -0.62
C GLY A 267 -7.53 18.92 -1.14
N ARG A 268 -6.99 18.01 -0.31
CA ARG A 268 -5.72 17.33 -0.54
C ARG A 268 -5.86 16.54 -1.83
N SER A 269 -4.86 16.63 -2.70
CA SER A 269 -4.94 16.01 -4.01
C SER A 269 -3.55 15.72 -4.55
N ALA A 270 -3.39 14.49 -5.04
CA ALA A 270 -2.20 14.05 -5.78
C ALA A 270 -2.07 14.72 -7.15
N THR A 271 -3.20 15.10 -7.77
CA THR A 271 -3.26 15.56 -9.16
C THR A 271 -3.27 17.08 -9.29
N ARG A 272 -3.63 17.81 -8.23
CA ARG A 272 -3.54 19.27 -8.21
C ARG A 272 -2.09 19.71 -8.03
N MET A 273 -1.73 20.80 -8.70
CA MET A 273 -0.37 21.34 -8.70
C MET A 273 -0.13 22.43 -7.64
N ALA A 274 -0.99 22.50 -6.61
CA ALA A 274 -0.84 23.46 -5.52
C ALA A 274 -0.07 22.84 -4.36
N LEU A 275 0.80 23.64 -3.72
CA LEU A 275 1.66 23.23 -2.62
C LEU A 275 0.88 22.59 -1.47
N TRP A 276 -0.17 23.23 -0.97
CA TRP A 276 -0.91 22.74 0.18
C TRP A 276 -1.83 21.56 -0.17
N ASP A 277 -2.27 21.45 -1.42
CA ASP A 277 -3.05 20.30 -1.87
C ASP A 277 -2.17 19.03 -1.86
N ASN A 278 -0.91 19.15 -2.28
CA ASN A 278 0.07 18.07 -2.23
C ASN A 278 0.50 17.76 -0.78
N TRP A 279 1.00 18.77 -0.07
CA TRP A 279 1.77 18.58 1.16
C TRP A 279 1.00 18.90 2.46
N GLY A 280 -0.17 19.52 2.35
CA GLY A 280 -0.90 20.03 3.52
C GLY A 280 -0.14 21.16 4.22
N ALA A 281 -0.37 21.29 5.53
CA ALA A 281 0.28 22.33 6.34
C ALA A 281 1.78 22.05 6.50
N LEU A 282 2.62 23.02 6.12
CA LEU A 282 4.09 22.87 6.08
C LEU A 282 4.78 23.03 7.45
N THR A 283 4.18 22.53 8.53
CA THR A 283 4.68 22.78 9.90
C THR A 283 6.01 22.07 10.16
N SER A 284 6.80 22.55 11.13
CA SER A 284 8.03 21.87 11.55
C SER A 284 7.76 20.49 12.19
N ALA A 285 6.53 20.24 12.65
CA ALA A 285 6.14 18.91 13.12
C ALA A 285 5.87 17.96 11.95
N ALA A 286 5.30 18.46 10.85
CA ALA A 286 5.05 17.69 9.63
C ALA A 286 6.30 17.51 8.76
N TYR A 287 7.21 18.49 8.77
CA TYR A 287 8.42 18.53 7.94
C TYR A 287 9.61 19.09 8.71
N PRO A 288 10.17 18.32 9.67
CA PRO A 288 11.23 18.81 10.56
C PRO A 288 12.51 19.20 9.81
N SER A 289 12.80 18.51 8.70
CA SER A 289 13.99 18.72 7.88
C SER A 289 13.88 19.88 6.89
N SER A 290 12.69 20.49 6.76
CA SER A 290 12.43 21.47 5.69
C SER A 290 13.02 22.84 5.92
N GLY A 291 13.31 23.19 7.18
CA GLY A 291 13.63 24.57 7.56
C GLY A 291 12.49 25.57 7.33
N ILE A 292 11.31 25.11 6.88
CA ILE A 292 10.11 25.93 6.71
C ILE A 292 9.48 26.11 8.09
N THR A 293 9.31 27.37 8.49
CA THR A 293 8.58 27.73 9.71
C THR A 293 7.29 28.45 9.30
N PRO A 294 6.15 27.75 9.19
CA PRO A 294 4.87 28.42 9.04
C PRO A 294 4.41 28.92 10.41
N THR A 295 4.00 30.17 10.48
CA THR A 295 3.19 30.64 11.61
C THR A 295 1.78 30.07 11.47
N ALA A 296 1.17 29.68 12.60
CA ALA A 296 -0.16 29.04 12.68
C ALA A 296 -1.30 29.80 11.98
N ASN A 297 -1.08 31.08 11.64
CA ASN A 297 -1.94 31.85 10.75
C ASN A 297 -1.27 31.89 9.37
N GLY A 298 -1.76 31.04 8.46
CA GLY A 298 -1.18 30.77 7.14
C GLY A 298 -0.52 31.98 6.49
N LEU A 299 0.78 31.89 6.20
CA LEU A 299 1.57 32.81 5.37
C LEU A 299 1.39 34.33 5.63
N ARG A 300 0.76 34.76 6.74
CA ARG A 300 0.55 36.17 7.06
C ARG A 300 1.84 36.90 7.46
N GLY A 301 2.97 36.20 7.56
CA GLY A 301 4.27 36.78 7.93
C GLY A 301 5.51 36.25 7.18
N ARG A 302 5.34 35.30 6.25
CA ARG A 302 6.41 34.78 5.38
C ARG A 302 5.79 34.30 4.07
N MET A 303 6.14 34.92 2.95
CA MET A 303 5.55 34.60 1.64
C MET A 303 6.29 33.41 0.98
N PRO A 304 5.58 32.48 0.32
CA PRO A 304 6.21 31.37 -0.40
C PRO A 304 6.75 31.87 -1.75
N LEU A 305 7.94 31.40 -2.09
CA LEU A 305 8.64 31.69 -3.35
C LEU A 305 8.62 30.47 -4.26
N ILE A 306 8.66 30.68 -5.57
CA ILE A 306 8.59 29.61 -6.57
C ILE A 306 9.67 29.78 -7.64
N VAL A 307 10.35 28.69 -7.99
CA VAL A 307 11.03 28.47 -9.29
C VAL A 307 10.26 27.43 -10.09
#